data_AF-A0A3S9XDF3-F1
#
_entry.id   AF-A0A3S9XDF3-F1
#
_cell.length_a   1.000
_cell.length_b   1.000
_cell.length_c   1.000
_cell.angle_alpha   90.00
_cell.angle_beta   90.00
_cell.angle_gamma   90.00
#
_symmetry.space_group_name_H-M   'P 1'
#
loop_
_entity.id
_entity.type
_entity.pdbx_description
1 polymer ?
#
loop_
_entity_poly.entity_id
_entity_poly.type
_entity_poly.pdbx_seq_one_letter_code
_entity_poly.pdbx_strand_id
1 'polypeptide(L)'
;MSKLSDNQEAIARKNYSMIVQRLASVGNAAVSHALGCDESTISRMKPEKFQQLSEILAILDLKIVPDDMRCFKQSDVEYFMYGNKKWTEHLQSADDLTDEY
;
A
#
# COMPACT_ATOMS: atom_id res chain seq x y z
N MET A 1 25.19 -10.55 -2.96
CA MET A 1 23.89 -10.75 -2.30
C MET A 1 23.54 -9.44 -1.61
N SER A 2 22.45 -8.78 -2.03
CA SER A 2 21.97 -7.57 -1.37
C SER A 2 21.45 -7.97 0.01
N LYS A 3 22.08 -7.47 1.07
CA LYS A 3 21.79 -7.87 2.46
C LYS A 3 20.67 -6.96 2.99
N LEU A 4 19.49 -7.03 2.36
CA LEU A 4 18.30 -6.33 2.85
C LEU A 4 18.01 -6.80 4.28
N SER A 5 17.46 -5.92 5.11
CA SER A 5 16.92 -6.36 6.41
C SER A 5 15.66 -7.21 6.22
N ASP A 6 15.34 -8.06 7.19
CA ASP A 6 14.13 -8.90 7.15
C ASP A 6 12.85 -8.10 6.85
N ASN A 7 12.76 -6.87 7.40
CA ASN A 7 11.64 -5.97 7.13
C ASN A 7 11.63 -5.47 5.68
N GLN A 8 12.79 -5.09 5.14
CA GLN A 8 12.90 -4.65 3.75
C GLN A 8 12.61 -5.80 2.78
N GLU A 9 13.03 -7.03 3.08
CA GLU A 9 12.67 -8.22 2.30
C GLU A 9 11.15 -8.46 2.32
N ALA A 10 10.51 -8.33 3.48
CA ALA A 10 9.07 -8.45 3.58
C ALA A 10 8.33 -7.38 2.75
N ILE A 11 8.77 -6.12 2.80
CA ILE A 11 8.21 -5.02 2.01
C ILE A 11 8.44 -5.25 0.51
N ALA A 12 9.65 -5.65 0.10
CA ALA A 12 9.99 -5.92 -1.29
C ALA A 12 9.10 -7.04 -1.86
N ARG A 13 8.90 -8.13 -1.12
CA ARG A 13 7.98 -9.23 -1.53
C ARG A 13 6.54 -8.73 -1.70
N LYS A 14 6.07 -7.87 -0.80
CA LYS A 14 4.72 -7.28 -0.88
C LYS A 14 4.58 -6.37 -2.09
N ASN A 15 5.56 -5.49 -2.32
CA ASN A 15 5.61 -4.59 -3.49
C ASN A 15 5.61 -5.39 -4.80
N TYR A 16 6.44 -6.43 -4.91
CA TYR A 16 6.51 -7.28 -6.09
C TYR A 16 5.17 -7.97 -6.36
N SER A 17 4.57 -8.56 -5.32
CA SER A 17 3.26 -9.22 -5.43
C SER A 17 2.18 -8.26 -5.92
N MET A 18 2.17 -7.02 -5.41
CA MET A 18 1.23 -5.98 -5.84
C MET A 18 1.43 -5.61 -7.32
N ILE A 19 2.68 -5.42 -7.76
CA ILE A 19 3.00 -5.11 -9.16
C ILE A 19 2.50 -6.23 -10.07
N VAL A 20 2.84 -7.48 -9.77
CA VAL A 20 2.48 -8.62 -10.63
C VAL A 20 0.97 -8.85 -10.67
N GLN A 21 0.27 -8.76 -9.53
CA GLN A 21 -1.18 -8.90 -9.47
C GLN A 21 -1.89 -7.79 -10.28
N ARG A 22 -1.49 -6.53 -10.10
CA ARG A 22 -2.11 -5.41 -10.82
C ARG A 22 -1.77 -5.44 -12.31
N LEU A 23 -0.54 -5.80 -12.67
CA LEU A 23 -0.14 -5.97 -14.07
C LEU A 23 -0.88 -7.12 -14.74
N ALA A 24 -1.17 -8.21 -14.04
CA ALA A 24 -2.00 -9.30 -14.55
C ALA A 24 -3.46 -8.86 -14.77
N SER A 25 -4.00 -8.02 -13.88
CA SER A 25 -5.37 -7.48 -14.02
C SER A 25 -5.50 -6.43 -15.14
N VAL A 26 -4.48 -5.62 -15.39
CA VAL A 26 -4.51 -4.54 -16.40
C VAL A 26 -4.03 -5.03 -17.78
N GLY A 27 -3.09 -5.97 -17.81
CA GLY A 27 -2.48 -6.50 -19.02
C GLY A 27 -1.20 -5.75 -19.44
N ASN A 28 -0.25 -6.48 -20.04
CA ASN A 28 1.02 -5.91 -20.48
C ASN A 28 0.83 -4.89 -21.62
N ALA A 29 -0.05 -5.15 -22.57
CA ALA A 29 -0.35 -4.27 -23.71
C ALA A 29 -0.81 -2.86 -23.30
N ALA A 30 -1.70 -2.76 -22.31
CA ALA A 30 -2.20 -1.47 -21.82
C ALA A 30 -1.07 -0.64 -21.19
N VAL A 31 -0.21 -1.29 -20.42
CA VAL A 31 0.95 -0.66 -19.78
C VAL A 31 2.00 -0.25 -20.81
N SER A 32 2.30 -1.12 -21.79
CA SER A 32 3.30 -0.83 -22.81
C SER A 32 2.87 0.30 -23.74
N HIS A 33 1.59 0.36 -24.10
CA HIS A 33 1.01 1.47 -24.85
C HIS A 33 1.17 2.80 -24.09
N ALA A 34 0.84 2.84 -22.80
CA ALA A 34 0.98 4.04 -21.97
C ALA A 34 2.43 4.50 -21.79
N LEU A 35 3.38 3.57 -21.78
CA LEU A 35 4.80 3.85 -21.64
C LEU A 35 5.52 4.10 -22.99
N GLY A 36 4.83 3.96 -24.11
CA GLY A 36 5.41 4.11 -25.44
C GLY A 36 6.47 3.05 -25.76
N CYS A 37 6.34 1.85 -25.18
CA CYS A 37 7.26 0.74 -25.42
C CYS A 37 6.54 -0.48 -26.00
N ASP A 38 7.31 -1.40 -26.60
CA ASP A 38 6.77 -2.65 -27.10
C ASP A 38 6.34 -3.57 -25.94
N GLU A 39 5.26 -4.33 -26.11
CA GLU A 39 4.72 -5.23 -25.09
C GLU A 39 5.74 -6.27 -24.61
N SER A 40 6.63 -6.74 -25.50
CA SER A 40 7.71 -7.66 -25.13
C SER A 40 8.69 -7.04 -24.13
N THR A 41 8.79 -5.71 -24.06
CA THR A 41 9.63 -5.00 -23.09
C THR A 41 9.10 -5.23 -21.68
N ILE A 42 7.79 -5.06 -21.47
CA ILE A 42 7.13 -5.31 -20.19
C ILE A 42 7.20 -6.79 -19.81
N SER A 43 7.07 -7.68 -20.79
CA SER A 43 7.24 -9.12 -20.55
C SER A 43 8.65 -9.47 -20.10
N ARG A 44 9.69 -8.88 -20.73
CA ARG A 44 11.11 -9.10 -20.39
C ARG A 44 11.53 -8.51 -19.05
N MET A 45 10.75 -7.60 -18.48
CA MET A 45 11.01 -7.07 -17.13
C MET A 45 10.69 -8.09 -16.03
N LYS A 46 9.86 -9.09 -16.31
CA LYS A 46 9.51 -10.14 -15.36
C LYS A 46 10.57 -11.26 -15.37
N PRO A 47 10.90 -11.84 -14.20
CA PRO A 47 10.63 -11.34 -12.84
C PRO A 47 11.66 -10.30 -12.36
N GLU A 48 12.87 -10.30 -12.90
CA GLU A 48 14.05 -9.73 -12.24
C GLU A 48 14.00 -8.21 -12.10
N LYS A 49 13.49 -7.48 -13.12
CA LYS A 49 13.44 -6.00 -13.06
C LYS A 49 12.38 -5.51 -12.10
N PHE A 50 11.24 -6.19 -12.01
CA PHE A 50 10.23 -5.85 -11.02
C PHE A 50 10.66 -6.21 -9.60
N GLN A 51 11.40 -7.30 -9.44
CA GLN A 51 12.02 -7.61 -8.16
C GLN A 51 13.02 -6.53 -7.75
N GLN A 52 13.92 -6.14 -8.66
CA GLN A 52 14.90 -5.07 -8.43
C GLN A 52 14.21 -3.73 -8.07
N LEU A 53 13.13 -3.37 -8.78
CA LEU A 53 12.34 -2.18 -8.45
C LEU A 53 11.72 -2.28 -7.04
N SER A 54 11.20 -3.45 -6.68
CA SER A 54 10.57 -3.68 -5.37
C SER A 54 11.57 -3.58 -4.22
N GLU A 55 12.79 -4.07 -4.43
CA GLU A 55 13.91 -3.94 -3.49
C GLU A 55 14.36 -2.48 -3.34
N ILE A 56 14.48 -1.75 -4.45
CA ILE A 56 14.80 -0.30 -4.43
C ILE A 56 13.75 0.45 -3.61
N LEU A 57 12.47 0.21 -3.85
CA LEU A 57 11.39 0.86 -3.09
C LEU A 57 11.47 0.54 -1.60
N ALA A 58 11.77 -0.72 -1.24
CA ALA A 58 11.93 -1.11 0.15
C ALA A 58 13.14 -0.44 0.83
N ILE A 59 14.25 -0.26 0.12
CA ILE A 59 15.43 0.45 0.62
C ILE A 59 15.14 1.94 0.87
N LEU A 60 14.29 2.53 0.04
CA LEU A 60 13.88 3.93 0.14
C LEU A 60 12.73 4.16 1.13
N ASP A 61 12.33 3.14 1.89
CA ASP A 61 11.17 3.17 2.80
C ASP A 61 9.85 3.54 2.09
N LEU A 62 9.74 3.19 0.81
CA LEU A 62 8.56 3.41 -0.02
C LEU A 62 7.73 2.12 -0.16
N LYS A 63 6.41 2.29 -0.09
CA LYS A 63 5.42 1.22 -0.29
C LYS A 63 4.51 1.51 -1.47
N ILE A 64 4.08 0.46 -2.16
CA ILE A 64 3.05 0.56 -3.20
C ILE A 64 1.68 0.38 -2.55
N VAL A 65 0.79 1.34 -2.79
CA VAL A 65 -0.60 1.31 -2.31
C VAL A 65 -1.51 1.64 -3.49
N PRO A 66 -2.55 0.84 -3.77
CA PRO A 66 -3.54 1.16 -4.80
C PRO A 66 -4.23 2.53 -4.59
N ASP A 67 -4.59 3.19 -5.67
CA ASP A 67 -5.19 4.55 -5.65
C ASP A 67 -6.58 4.61 -4.99
N ASP A 68 -7.30 3.49 -4.98
CA ASP A 68 -8.59 3.33 -4.29
C ASP A 68 -8.43 3.25 -2.76
N MET A 69 -7.20 3.08 -2.27
CA MET A 69 -6.89 3.08 -0.84
C MET A 69 -6.39 4.46 -0.38
N ARG A 70 -6.35 4.67 0.94
CA ARG A 70 -5.82 5.88 1.58
C ARG A 70 -4.71 5.51 2.54
N CYS A 71 -3.65 6.31 2.54
CA CYS A 71 -2.58 6.21 3.52
C CYS A 71 -2.85 7.17 4.67
N PHE A 72 -2.87 6.65 5.89
CA PHE A 72 -2.95 7.44 7.11
C PHE A 72 -1.68 7.27 7.92
N LYS A 73 -1.29 8.30 8.66
CA LYS A 73 -0.25 8.14 9.68
C LYS A 73 -0.84 7.32 10.82
N GLN A 74 -0.06 6.36 11.30
CA GLN A 74 -0.49 5.48 12.37
C GLN A 74 -0.88 6.27 13.63
N SER A 75 -0.10 7.29 14.00
CA SER A 75 -0.38 8.19 15.12
C SER A 75 -1.75 8.85 15.05
N ASP A 76 -2.17 9.23 13.84
CA ASP A 76 -3.41 9.96 13.64
C ASP A 76 -4.59 8.99 13.83
N VAL A 77 -4.47 7.77 13.29
CA VAL A 77 -5.46 6.69 13.47
C VAL A 77 -5.57 6.29 14.94
N GLU A 78 -4.44 6.14 15.63
CA GLU A 78 -4.40 5.81 17.06
C GLU A 78 -5.06 6.91 17.90
N TYR A 79 -4.79 8.18 17.59
CA TYR A 79 -5.46 9.30 18.25
C TYR A 79 -6.97 9.28 18.03
N PHE A 80 -7.42 9.07 16.78
CA PHE A 80 -8.84 8.93 16.48
C PHE A 80 -9.46 7.74 17.25
N MET A 81 -8.82 6.58 17.26
CA MET A 81 -9.32 5.39 17.96
C MET A 81 -9.38 5.61 19.47
N TYR A 82 -8.36 6.22 20.06
CA TYR A 82 -8.33 6.54 21.49
C TYR A 82 -9.43 7.53 21.87
N GLY A 83 -9.60 8.61 21.10
CA GLY A 83 -10.67 9.57 21.29
C GLY A 83 -12.04 8.91 21.23
N ASN A 84 -12.30 8.14 20.16
CA ASN A 84 -13.57 7.41 20.01
C ASN A 84 -13.82 6.46 21.19
N LYS A 85 -12.83 5.64 21.58
CA LYS A 85 -12.99 4.72 22.71
C LYS A 85 -13.32 5.45 24.01
N LYS A 86 -12.61 6.54 24.31
CA LYS A 86 -12.87 7.36 25.50
C LYS A 86 -14.28 7.94 25.49
N TRP A 87 -14.75 8.47 24.37
CA TRP A 87 -16.11 9.02 24.26
C TRP A 87 -17.18 7.92 24.37
N THR A 88 -17.01 6.79 23.71
CA THR A 88 -17.95 5.66 23.75
C THR A 88 -18.02 4.99 25.11
N GLU A 89 -16.93 4.95 25.89
CA GLU A 89 -16.94 4.45 27.27
C GLU A 89 -17.86 5.26 28.21
N HIS A 90 -18.14 6.53 27.88
CA HIS A 90 -19.02 7.40 28.67
C HIS A 90 -20.48 7.40 28.19
N LEU A 91 -20.78 6.75 27.05
CA LEU A 91 -22.13 6.67 26.48
C LEU A 91 -22.71 5.27 26.76
N GLN A 92 -23.78 5.19 27.55
CA GLN A 92 -24.49 3.93 27.80
C GLN A 92 -25.69 3.74 26.87
N SER A 93 -26.22 4.82 26.29
CA SER A 93 -27.29 4.82 25.28
C SER A 93 -27.16 5.99 24.30
N ALA A 94 -27.81 5.90 23.13
CA ALA A 94 -27.88 7.00 22.16
C ALA A 94 -28.65 8.23 22.70
N ASP A 95 -29.45 8.05 23.75
CA ASP A 95 -30.18 9.13 24.44
C ASP A 95 -29.24 10.05 25.25
N ASP A 96 -28.04 9.58 25.60
CA ASP A 96 -27.01 10.37 26.31
C ASP A 96 -26.39 11.47 25.41
N LEU A 97 -26.77 11.51 24.13
CA LEU A 97 -26.29 12.50 23.15
C LEU A 97 -27.11 13.80 23.14
N THR A 98 -28.11 13.93 24.02
CA THR A 98 -28.95 15.12 24.13
C THR A 98 -28.67 15.86 25.43
N ASP A 99 -27.60 16.67 25.44
CA ASP A 99 -27.52 17.78 26.37
C ASP A 99 -28.23 18.98 25.73
N GLU A 100 -29.43 19.26 26.23
CA GLU A 100 -30.16 20.52 26.03
C GLU A 100 -29.25 21.72 26.33
N TYR A 101 -29.33 22.74 25.47
CA TYR A 101 -28.66 24.03 25.61
C TYR A 101 -29.03 24.78 26.89
#